data_AF-A0A356A3J6-F1
#
_entry.id   AF-A0A356A3J6-F1
#
_cell.length_a   1.000
_cell.length_b   1.000
_cell.length_c   1.000
_cell.angle_alpha   90.00
_cell.angle_beta   90.00
_cell.angle_gamma   90.00
#
_symmetry.space_group_name_H-M   'P 1'
#
loop_
_entity.id
_entity.type
_entity.pdbx_description
1 polymer ?
#
loop_
_entity_poly.entity_id
_entity_poly.type
_entity_poly.pdbx_seq_one_letter_code
_entity_poly.pdbx_strand_id
1 'polypeptide(L)'
;MHRKAIHRGGILSAGYDRAARILEIEFDTHRILRYEGVGQAVAERFLDSGSPLSHYKDEIEEEYPCREVGQEEKNAPSLHKKSGVPDALKALFEPKC
;
A
#
# COMPACT_ATOMS: atom_id res chain seq x y z
N MET A 1 1.49 16.19 -1.95
CA MET A 1 2.15 15.15 -2.77
C MET A 1 2.25 15.55 -4.24
N HIS A 2 3.41 15.34 -4.87
CA HIS A 2 3.59 15.45 -6.33
C HIS A 2 4.01 14.09 -6.89
N ARG A 3 3.37 13.63 -7.96
CA ARG A 3 3.72 12.38 -8.66
C ARG A 3 4.59 12.71 -9.88
N LYS A 4 5.70 12.00 -10.02
CA LYS A 4 6.61 12.06 -11.17
C LYS A 4 6.32 10.88 -12.08
N ALA A 5 6.13 11.15 -13.37
CA ALA A 5 5.97 10.14 -14.39
C ALA A 5 7.33 9.51 -14.71
N ILE A 6 7.43 8.18 -14.67
CA ILE A 6 8.69 7.46 -14.93
C ILE A 6 8.56 6.60 -16.18
N HIS A 7 7.41 5.94 -16.41
CA HIS A 7 7.13 5.07 -17.56
C HIS A 7 8.28 4.08 -17.87
N ARG A 8 8.78 3.37 -16.85
CA ARG A 8 9.87 2.38 -16.97
C ARG A 8 9.50 1.08 -16.29
N GLY A 9 9.76 -0.04 -16.99
CA GLY A 9 9.66 -1.38 -16.39
C GLY A 9 8.30 -1.72 -15.78
N GLY A 10 7.19 -1.20 -16.31
CA GLY A 10 5.85 -1.45 -15.75
C GLY A 10 5.41 -0.47 -14.65
N ILE A 11 6.21 0.55 -14.33
CA ILE A 11 5.80 1.66 -13.46
C ILE A 11 5.44 2.86 -14.34
N LEU A 12 4.21 3.36 -14.22
CA LEU A 12 3.74 4.56 -14.91
C LEU A 12 4.22 5.81 -14.18
N SER A 13 3.85 5.94 -12.91
CA SER A 13 4.14 7.12 -12.11
C SER A 13 4.39 6.76 -10.65
N ALA A 14 5.10 7.63 -9.94
CA ALA A 14 5.33 7.48 -8.51
C ALA A 14 5.32 8.82 -7.81
N GLY A 15 4.79 8.87 -6.59
CA GLY A 15 4.76 10.07 -5.77
C GLY A 15 5.12 9.77 -4.34
N TYR A 16 5.85 10.70 -3.73
CA TYR A 16 6.22 10.60 -2.32
C TYR A 16 5.62 11.76 -1.53
N ASP A 17 5.05 11.44 -0.37
CA ASP A 17 4.59 12.41 0.62
C ASP A 17 5.53 12.40 1.83
N ARG A 18 6.27 13.50 2.01
CA ARG A 18 7.25 13.66 3.10
C ARG A 18 6.60 13.80 4.46
N ALA A 19 5.40 14.39 4.53
CA ALA A 19 4.72 14.63 5.80
C ALA A 19 4.16 13.32 6.37
N ALA A 20 3.54 12.51 5.51
CA ALA A 20 3.00 11.22 5.89
C ALA A 20 4.03 10.07 5.81
N ARG A 21 5.19 10.29 5.17
CA ARG A 21 6.21 9.26 4.84
C ARG A 21 5.61 8.12 4.03
N ILE A 22 4.91 8.50 2.97
CA ILE A 22 4.12 7.58 2.15
C ILE A 22 4.63 7.64 0.72
N LEU A 23 4.91 6.47 0.14
CA LEU A 23 5.27 6.33 -1.26
C LEU A 23 4.12 5.66 -2.02
N GLU A 24 3.56 6.36 -2.99
CA GLU A 24 2.55 5.83 -3.92
C GLU A 24 3.23 5.47 -5.24
N ILE A 25 2.95 4.27 -5.74
CA ILE A 25 3.48 3.76 -7.00
C ILE A 25 2.31 3.29 -7.85
N GLU A 26 2.24 3.83 -9.06
CA GLU A 26 1.26 3.47 -10.08
C GLU A 26 1.90 2.57 -11.11
N PHE A 27 1.34 1.38 -11.28
CA PHE A 27 1.79 0.38 -12.24
C PHE A 27 1.03 0.50 -13.57
N ASP A 28 1.58 -0.11 -14.62
CA ASP A 28 0.95 -0.14 -15.95
C ASP A 28 -0.43 -0.83 -15.96
N THR A 29 -0.68 -1.70 -14.98
CA THR A 29 -1.97 -2.34 -14.72
C THR A 29 -3.04 -1.38 -14.16
N HIS A 30 -2.74 -0.08 -14.08
CA HIS A 30 -3.56 0.96 -13.43
C HIS A 30 -3.80 0.74 -11.93
N ARG A 31 -3.03 -0.16 -11.30
CA ARG A 31 -3.06 -0.38 -9.84
C ARG A 31 -2.15 0.60 -9.14
N ILE A 32 -2.61 1.10 -7.99
CA ILE A 32 -1.84 2.01 -7.14
C ILE A 32 -1.52 1.29 -5.84
N LEU A 33 -0.22 1.09 -5.58
CA LEU A 33 0.26 0.58 -4.31
C LEU A 33 0.79 1.74 -3.46
N ARG A 34 0.46 1.71 -2.17
CA ARG A 34 0.86 2.69 -1.19
C ARG A 34 1.72 2.02 -0.14
N TYR A 35 2.93 2.52 0.03
CA TYR A 35 3.89 2.07 1.02
C TYR A 35 3.97 3.08 2.14
N GLU A 36 3.88 2.60 3.38
CA GLU A 36 3.89 3.43 4.58
C GLU A 36 5.23 3.31 5.30
N GLY A 37 5.71 4.42 5.88
CA GLY A 37 6.96 4.45 6.63
C GLY A 37 8.23 4.54 5.77
N VAL A 38 8.09 4.74 4.45
CA VAL A 38 9.23 4.87 3.55
C VAL A 38 10.00 6.14 3.85
N GLY A 39 11.31 6.01 4.09
CA GLY A 39 12.20 7.14 4.33
C GLY A 39 12.37 8.01 3.09
N GLN A 40 12.55 9.33 3.30
CA GLN A 40 12.72 10.27 2.19
C GLN A 40 13.89 9.90 1.29
N ALA A 41 15.01 9.45 1.87
CA ALA A 41 16.19 9.04 1.11
C ALA A 41 15.88 7.88 0.14
N VAL A 42 15.11 6.89 0.57
CA VAL A 42 14.70 5.74 -0.25
C VAL A 42 13.79 6.19 -1.38
N ALA A 43 12.80 7.05 -1.07
CA ALA A 43 11.89 7.59 -2.07
C ALA A 43 12.61 8.46 -3.12
N GLU A 44 13.52 9.33 -2.71
CA GLU A 44 14.32 10.15 -3.65
C GLU A 44 15.21 9.27 -4.53
N ARG A 45 15.84 8.25 -3.94
CA ARG A 45 16.66 7.27 -4.67
C ARG A 45 15.84 6.50 -5.70
N PHE A 46 14.64 6.07 -5.34
CA PHE A 46 13.71 5.43 -6.28
C PHE A 46 13.27 6.34 -7.42
N LEU A 47 12.99 7.62 -7.13
CA LEU A 47 12.56 8.62 -8.13
C LEU A 47 13.69 9.11 -9.06
N ASP A 48 14.94 8.98 -8.62
CA ASP A 48 16.15 9.34 -9.38
C ASP A 48 16.79 8.13 -10.08
N SER A 49 16.54 6.92 -9.59
CA SER A 49 17.10 5.69 -10.15
C SER A 49 16.71 5.48 -11.62
N GLY A 50 17.71 5.12 -12.44
CA GLY A 50 17.50 4.74 -13.84
C GLY A 50 16.73 3.43 -14.02
N SER A 51 16.63 2.60 -12.96
CA SER A 51 15.97 1.30 -12.95
C SER A 51 15.02 1.20 -11.75
N PRO A 52 13.85 1.87 -11.81
CA PRO A 52 12.93 1.95 -10.67
C PRO A 52 12.37 0.59 -10.27
N LEU A 53 12.00 -0.28 -11.22
CA LEU A 53 11.37 -1.57 -10.91
C LEU A 53 12.29 -2.50 -10.09
N SER A 54 13.56 -2.61 -10.46
CA SER A 54 14.53 -3.43 -9.74
C SER A 54 14.73 -2.91 -8.32
N HIS A 55 14.93 -1.59 -8.19
CA HIS A 55 15.10 -0.95 -6.88
C HIS A 55 13.88 -1.12 -5.97
N TYR A 56 12.69 -1.02 -6.58
CA TYR A 56 11.44 -1.26 -5.89
C TYR A 56 11.33 -2.69 -5.37
N LYS A 57 11.67 -3.71 -6.17
CA LYS A 57 11.57 -5.11 -5.74
C LYS A 57 12.54 -5.46 -4.63
N ASP A 58 13.80 -5.03 -4.75
CA ASP A 58 14.85 -5.37 -3.79
C ASP A 58 14.76 -4.56 -2.48
N GLU A 59 14.52 -3.24 -2.54
CA GLU A 59 14.56 -2.38 -1.34
C GLU A 59 13.17 -2.03 -0.77
N ILE A 60 12.10 -2.02 -1.57
CA ILE A 60 10.80 -1.47 -1.14
C ILE A 60 9.76 -2.57 -0.89
N GLU A 61 9.59 -3.48 -1.85
CA GLU A 61 8.59 -4.56 -1.80
C GLU A 61 8.85 -5.54 -0.65
N GLU A 62 10.12 -5.85 -0.35
CA GLU A 62 10.47 -6.76 0.74
C GLU A 62 10.57 -6.08 2.11
N GLU A 63 10.91 -4.79 2.17
CA GLU A 63 11.21 -4.12 3.45
C GLU A 63 10.02 -3.33 4.04
N TYR A 64 9.09 -2.86 3.21
CA TYR A 64 8.02 -1.96 3.66
C TYR A 64 6.63 -2.56 3.47
N PRO A 65 5.73 -2.40 4.45
CA PRO A 65 4.35 -2.83 4.30
C PRO A 65 3.65 -2.00 3.21
N CYS A 66 2.96 -2.70 2.32
CA CYS A 66 2.21 -2.09 1.22
C CYS A 66 0.70 -2.31 1.37
N ARG A 67 -0.07 -1.36 0.84
CA ARG A 67 -1.52 -1.45 0.71
C ARG A 67 -1.93 -1.06 -0.70
N GLU A 68 -2.77 -1.88 -1.33
CA GLU A 68 -3.40 -1.51 -2.60
C GLU A 68 -4.48 -0.46 -2.34
N VAL A 69 -4.36 0.68 -3.03
CA VAL A 69 -5.36 1.75 -3.01
C VAL A 69 -6.18 1.62 -4.28
N GLY A 70 -7.24 0.80 -4.21
CA GLY A 70 -8.32 0.86 -5.18
C GLY A 70 -8.87 2.29 -5.20
N GLN A 71 -9.18 2.83 -6.38
CA GLN A 71 -9.47 4.25 -6.64
C GLN A 71 -10.64 4.86 -5.82
N GLU A 72 -11.27 4.10 -4.93
CA GLU A 72 -12.43 4.50 -4.13
C GLU A 72 -12.06 5.25 -2.82
N GLU A 73 -10.83 5.09 -2.31
CA GLU A 73 -10.46 5.59 -0.97
C GLU A 73 -9.61 6.87 -1.00
N LYS A 74 -10.06 7.93 -1.67
CA LYS A 74 -9.37 9.24 -1.58
C LYS A 74 -9.58 9.99 -0.25
N ASN A 75 -10.36 9.45 0.71
CA ASN A 75 -10.59 10.13 1.98
C ASN A 75 -11.10 9.18 3.10
N ALA A 76 -10.21 8.52 3.85
CA ALA A 76 -10.39 8.10 5.26
C ALA A 76 -9.22 7.24 5.76
N PRO A 77 -8.90 7.23 7.07
CA PRO A 77 -7.99 6.25 7.66
C PRO A 77 -8.73 4.92 7.79
N SER A 78 -8.56 4.03 6.82
CA SER A 78 -9.20 2.72 6.86
C SER A 78 -8.37 1.77 7.74
N LEU A 79 -8.67 1.82 9.04
CA LEU A 79 -8.32 0.81 10.04
C LEU A 79 -8.59 -0.58 9.44
N HIS A 80 -7.60 -1.46 9.48
CA HIS A 80 -7.77 -2.89 9.18
C HIS A 80 -8.84 -3.48 10.11
N LYS A 81 -10.12 -3.37 9.74
CA LYS A 81 -11.22 -4.02 10.41
C LYS A 81 -11.43 -5.36 9.71
N LYS A 82 -10.65 -6.37 10.13
CA LYS A 82 -11.08 -7.76 9.98
C LYS A 82 -12.28 -7.94 10.91
N SER A 83 -13.46 -7.56 10.40
CA SER A 83 -14.74 -7.79 11.06
C SER A 83 -15.09 -9.26 10.91
N GLY A 84 -14.59 -10.09 11.83
CA GLY A 84 -15.12 -11.42 12.08
C GLY A 84 -15.82 -11.42 13.44
N VAL A 85 -17.09 -11.04 13.47
CA VAL A 85 -18.01 -11.23 14.61
C VAL A 85 -19.28 -11.88 14.06
N PRO A 86 -20.04 -12.71 14.81
CA PRO A 86 -20.11 -12.76 16.27
C PRO A 86 -20.17 -14.17 16.91
N ASP A 87 -19.83 -14.19 18.20
CA ASP A 87 -20.66 -14.75 19.28
C ASP A 87 -21.13 -16.22 19.17
N ALA A 88 -20.44 -17.08 19.94
CA ALA A 88 -20.96 -17.89 21.07
C ALA A 88 -22.49 -18.04 21.32
N LEU A 89 -23.35 -18.03 20.29
CA LEU A 89 -24.78 -18.32 20.42
C LEU A 89 -25.21 -19.57 19.63
N LYS A 90 -24.35 -20.59 19.62
CA LYS A 90 -24.77 -21.97 19.38
C LYS A 90 -24.81 -22.75 20.70
N ALA A 91 -25.47 -22.15 21.69
CA ALA A 91 -26.14 -22.88 22.77
C ALA A 91 -27.36 -23.63 22.20
N LEU A 92 -27.13 -24.49 21.19
CA LEU A 92 -28.16 -25.24 20.48
C LEU A 92 -28.14 -26.73 20.85
N PHE A 93 -27.54 -27.10 21.98
CA PHE A 93 -27.58 -28.50 22.44
C PHE A 93 -27.56 -28.65 23.95
N GLU A 94 -28.43 -27.91 24.66
CA GLU A 94 -28.95 -28.37 25.96
C GLU A 94 -30.43 -27.97 26.09
N PRO A 95 -31.33 -28.97 26.11
CA PRO A 95 -32.40 -28.95 27.09
C PRO A 95 -32.10 -29.98 28.20
N LYS A 96 -31.94 -29.48 29.42
CA LYS A 96 -32.21 -30.27 30.64
C LYS A 96 -33.71 -30.29 30.87
N CYS A 97 -34.31 -31.47 30.76
CA CYS A 97 -35.27 -32.11 31.66
C CYS A 97 -35.67 -33.46 31.06
#